data_AF-A0A919S996-F1
#
_entry.id   AF-A0A919S996-F1
#
_cell.length_a   1.000
_cell.length_b   1.000
_cell.length_c   1.000
_cell.angle_alpha   90.00
_cell.angle_beta   90.00
_cell.angle_gamma   90.00
#
_symmetry.space_group_name_H-M   'P 1'
#
loop_
_entity.id
_entity.type
_entity.pdbx_description
1 polymer ?
#
loop_
_entity_poly.entity_id
_entity_poly.type
_entity_poly.pdbx_seq_one_letter_code
_entity_poly.pdbx_strand_id
1 'polypeptide(L)' 'MAVMQTVARIRVGAGAAVERLVCHPRLPLVAGPASGSPAVRIWDCAGQDLREIGIIDRDRMPRWRGIRPSPCRWRPARTA' A
#
# COMPACT_ATOMS: atom_id res chain seq x y z
N MET A 1 -9.50 7.67 -25.26
CA MET A 1 -8.74 6.97 -24.20
C MET A 1 -9.40 7.29 -22.86
N ALA A 2 -10.25 6.41 -22.34
CA ALA A 2 -10.91 6.63 -21.05
C ALA A 2 -10.06 6.00 -19.94
N VAL A 3 -9.58 6.83 -19.01
CA VAL A 3 -8.90 6.36 -17.79
C VAL A 3 -9.99 6.10 -16.75
N MET A 4 -10.34 4.84 -16.50
CA MET A 4 -11.20 4.48 -15.36
C MET A 4 -10.40 4.68 -14.09
N GLN A 5 -10.79 5.66 -13.28
CA GLN A 5 -10.30 5.82 -11.91
C GLN A 5 -11.34 5.20 -10.97
N THR A 6 -11.11 3.95 -10.56
CA THR A 6 -11.91 3.34 -9.48
C THR A 6 -11.38 3.86 -8.15
N VAL A 7 -12.03 4.90 -7.61
CA VAL A 7 -11.82 5.33 -6.22
C VAL A 7 -12.64 4.40 -5.33
N ALA A 8 -12.06 3.27 -4.94
CA ALA A 8 -12.64 2.44 -3.91
C ALA A 8 -12.52 3.20 -2.58
N ARG A 9 -13.62 3.79 -2.09
CA ARG A 9 -13.72 4.24 -0.70
C ARG A 9 -13.83 3.02 0.19
N ILE A 10 -12.70 2.37 0.45
CA ILE A 10 -12.62 1.29 1.42
C ILE A 10 -12.77 1.94 2.79
N ARG A 11 -13.93 1.74 3.43
CA ARG A 11 -14.10 2.05 4.85
C ARG A 11 -13.31 1.00 5.63
N VAL A 12 -12.06 1.32 5.93
CA VAL A 12 -11.29 0.56 6.92
C VAL A 12 -11.97 0.79 8.27
N GLY A 13 -12.43 -0.27 8.92
CA GLY A 13 -12.96 -0.19 10.28
C GLY A 13 -11.93 0.51 11.17
N ALA A 14 -12.33 1.64 11.76
CA ALA A 14 -11.47 2.63 12.44
C ALA A 14 -10.70 3.62 11.52
N GLY A 15 -11.38 4.27 10.58
CA GLY A 15 -11.41 5.73 10.56
C GLY A 15 -10.16 6.52 10.14
N ALA A 16 -9.21 5.95 9.39
CA ALA A 16 -8.17 6.75 8.74
C ALA A 16 -8.28 6.67 7.21
N ALA A 17 -8.36 7.84 6.56
CA ALA A 17 -8.36 7.93 5.11
C ALA A 17 -7.00 7.50 4.56
N VAL A 18 -6.97 6.40 3.81
CA VAL A 18 -5.76 6.00 3.08
C VAL A 18 -5.69 6.87 1.84
N GLU A 19 -4.79 7.86 1.84
CA GLU A 19 -4.67 8.85 0.76
C GLU A 19 -4.33 8.22 -0.60
N ARG A 20 -3.72 7.02 -0.62
CA ARG A 20 -3.38 6.32 -1.87
C ARG A 20 -3.18 4.82 -1.70
N LEU A 21 -4.00 4.03 -2.38
CA LEU A 21 -3.82 2.58 -2.55
C LEU A 21 -3.24 2.28 -3.94
N VAL A 22 -2.37 1.28 -4.04
CA VAL A 22 -1.76 0.84 -5.30
C VAL A 22 -1.93 -0.67 -5.45
N CYS A 23 -2.64 -1.10 -6.48
CA CYS A 23 -2.84 -2.51 -6.79
C CYS A 23 -1.59 -3.12 -7.45
N HIS A 24 -1.27 -4.36 -7.08
CA HIS A 24 -0.22 -5.13 -7.73
C HIS A 24 -0.67 -5.51 -9.15
N PRO A 25 0.20 -5.38 -10.17
CA PRO A 25 -0.23 -5.53 -11.56
C PRO A 25 -0.66 -6.96 -11.94
N ARG A 26 -0.30 -7.98 -11.16
CA ARG A 26 -0.51 -9.40 -11.50
C ARG A 26 -0.94 -10.31 -10.34
N LEU A 27 -0.96 -9.78 -9.12
CA LEU A 27 -1.26 -10.56 -7.91
C LEU A 27 -2.40 -9.85 -7.19
N PRO A 28 -3.22 -10.57 -6.41
CA PRO A 28 -4.31 -9.99 -5.64
C PRO A 28 -3.76 -9.24 -4.40
N LEU A 29 -2.87 -8.28 -4.61
CA LEU A 29 -2.20 -7.52 -3.56
C LEU A 29 -2.46 -6.03 -3.71
N VAL A 30 -2.64 -5.35 -2.58
CA VAL A 30 -2.77 -3.90 -2.49
C VAL A 30 -1.74 -3.39 -1.49
N ALA A 31 -1.14 -2.23 -1.78
CA ALA A 31 -0.24 -1.54 -0.86
C ALA A 31 -0.66 -0.08 -0.65
N GLY A 32 -0.37 0.46 0.53
CA GLY A 32 -0.75 1.83 0.89
C GLY A 32 -0.09 2.31 2.18
N PRO A 33 -0.06 3.63 2.41
CA PRO A 33 0.51 4.21 3.61
C PRO A 33 -0.32 3.85 4.85
N ALA A 34 0.36 3.62 5.96
CA ALA A 34 -0.25 3.55 7.28
C ALA A 34 -0.52 4.96 7.78
N SER A 35 -1.71 5.18 8.37
CA SER A 35 -2.03 6.48 8.97
C SER A 35 -1.10 6.81 10.13
N GLY A 36 -0.64 8.05 10.18
CA GLY A 36 0.20 8.55 11.28
C GLY A 36 1.61 7.97 11.34
N SER A 37 2.05 7.20 10.34
CA SER A 37 3.42 6.69 10.29
C SER A 37 3.97 6.63 8.86
N PRO A 38 5.30 6.62 8.68
CA PRO A 38 5.92 6.46 7.36
C PRO A 38 5.92 5.00 6.88
N ALA A 39 5.10 4.13 7.48
CA ALA A 39 5.02 2.73 7.11
C ALA A 39 4.12 2.50 5.89
N VAL A 40 4.43 1.47 5.12
CA VAL A 40 3.59 0.96 4.03
C VAL A 40 3.06 -0.40 4.45
N ARG A 41 1.75 -0.58 4.41
CA ARG A 41 1.08 -1.86 4.65
C ARG A 41 0.76 -2.53 3.33
N ILE A 42 0.76 -3.86 3.35
CA ILE A 42 0.46 -4.73 2.22
C ILE A 42 -0.70 -5.64 2.63
N TRP A 43 -1.71 -5.70 1.78
CA TRP A 43 -2.90 -6.53 1.97
C TRP A 43 -3.07 -7.52 0.83
N ASP A 44 -3.50 -8.71 1.17
CA ASP A 44 -4.11 -9.68 0.25
C ASP A 44 -5.60 -9.36 0.11
N CYS A 45 -6.06 -9.28 -1.14
CA CYS A 45 -7.45 -9.02 -1.50
C CYS A 45 -8.05 -10.15 -2.35
N ALA A 46 -7.48 -11.36 -2.30
CA ALA A 46 -8.04 -12.54 -2.97
C ALA A 46 -9.32 -13.05 -2.30
N GLY A 47 -9.47 -12.80 -1.00
CA GLY A 47 -10.65 -13.15 -0.22
C GLY A 47 -11.75 -12.09 -0.23
N GLN A 48 -12.79 -12.30 0.57
CA GLN A 48 -13.88 -11.33 0.75
C GLN A 48 -13.43 -10.08 1.52
N ASP A 49 -12.40 -10.23 2.36
CA ASP A 49 -11.85 -9.16 3.20
C ASP A 49 -10.40 -8.85 2.83
N LEU A 50 -9.99 -7.59 3.05
CA LEU A 50 -8.59 -7.20 2.97
C LEU A 50 -7.84 -7.77 4.18
N ARG A 51 -6.93 -8.72 3.94
CA ARG A 51 -6.09 -9.30 4.98
C ARG A 51 -4.70 -8.67 4.93
N GLU A 52 -4.26 -8.03 6.01
CA GLU A 52 -2.88 -7.54 6.09
C GLU A 52 -1.90 -8.73 6.09
N ILE A 53 -0.94 -8.72 5.16
CA ILE A 53 0.08 -9.77 5.03
C ILE A 53 1.50 -9.26 5.29
N GLY A 54 1.68 -7.95 5.42
CA GLY A 54 2.99 -7.39 5.72
C GLY A 54 2.99 -5.87 5.93
N ILE A 55 4.05 -5.41 6.60
CA ILE A 55 4.32 -4.00 6.86
C ILE A 55 5.79 -3.69 6.58
N ILE A 56 6.03 -2.62 5.84
CA ILE A 56 7.34 -2.02 5.61
C ILE A 56 7.39 -0.75 6.45
N ASP A 57 8.02 -0.83 7.61
CA ASP A 57 8.14 0.27 8.54
C ASP A 57 9.50 0.96 8.41
N ARG A 58 9.46 2.23 8.01
CA ARG A 58 10.65 3.05 7.80
C ARG A 58 11.22 3.62 9.10
N ASP A 59 10.41 3.76 10.14
CA ASP A 59 10.91 4.25 11.45
C ASP A 59 11.75 3.18 12.15
N ARG A 60 11.53 1.92 11.81
CA ARG A 60 12.43 0.81 12.15
C ARG A 60 13.73 0.81 11.34
N MET A 61 13.91 1.75 10.41
CA MET A 61 15.12 1.92 9.61
C MET A 61 15.74 3.32 9.83
N PRO A 62 16.72 3.47 10.75
CA PRO A 62 17.28 4.78 11.12
C PRO A 62 17.80 5.60 9.93
N ARG A 63 18.36 4.94 8.92
CA ARG A 63 18.85 5.56 7.67
C ARG A 63 17.75 6.18 6.78
N TRP A 64 16.47 6.00 7.11
CA TRP A 64 15.33 6.46 6.29
C TRP A 64 14.51 7.57 6.97
N ARG A 65 14.91 8.02 8.18
CA ARG A 65 14.25 9.14 8.87
C ARG A 65 14.35 10.43 8.05
N GLY A 66 13.27 11.22 8.01
CA GLY A 66 13.23 12.54 7.36
C GLY A 66 13.12 12.53 5.82
N ILE A 67 13.25 11.38 5.17
CA ILE A 67 13.08 11.28 3.71
C ILE A 67 11.59 11.20 3.38
N ARG A 68 11.07 12.17 2.61
CA ARG A 68 9.67 12.17 2.12
C ARG A 68 9.35 10.84 1.41
N PRO A 69 8.20 10.21 1.68
CA PRO A 69 7.84 8.97 1.02
C PRO A 69 7.62 9.21 -0.48
N SER A 70 8.38 8.48 -1.30
CA SER A 70 8.08 8.30 -2.72
C SER A 70 6.73 7.58 -2.88
N PRO A 71 6.01 7.79 -3.99
CA PRO A 71 4.79 7.02 -4.25
C PRO A 71 5.11 5.52 -4.24
N CYS A 72 4.27 4.73 -3.55
CA CYS A 72 4.39 3.28 -3.53
C CYS A 72 4.31 2.75 -4.96
N ARG A 73 5.28 1.91 -5.37
CA ARG A 73 5.31 1.30 -6.70
C ARG A 73 5.73 -0.15 -6.60
N TRP A 74 4.90 -1.03 -7.14
CA TRP A 74 5.27 -2.43 -7.37
C TRP A 74 6.39 -2.50 -8.41
N ARG A 75 7.51 -3.12 -8.03
CA ARG A 75 8.57 -3.46 -8.97
C ARG A 75 8.42 -4.92 -9.36
N PRO A 76 8.49 -5.26 -10.66
CA PRO A 76 8.62 -6.65 -11.07
C PRO A 76 9.83 -7.27 -10.36
N ALA A 77 9.70 -8.51 -9.89
CA ALA A 77 10.86 -9.27 -9.46
C ALA A 77 11.82 -9.36 -10.65
N ARG A 78 13.10 -9.01 -10.43
CA ARG A 78 14.14 -9.39 -11.38
C ARG A 78 14.30 -10.90 -11.22
N THR A 79 13.81 -11.66 -12.19
CA THR A 79 14.25 -13.05 -12.35
C THR A 79 15.74 -13.00 -12.70
N ALA A 80 16.55 -13.63 -11.85
CA ALA A 80 17.95 -13.92 -12.12
C ALA A 80 18.06 -15.10 -13.09
#